data_AF-A0A4V1IXJ0-F1
#
_entry.id   AF-A0A4V1IXJ0-F1
#
_cell.length_a   1.000
_cell.length_b   1.000
_cell.length_c   1.000
_cell.angle_alpha   90.00
_cell.angle_beta   90.00
_cell.angle_gamma   90.00
#
_symmetry.space_group_name_H-M   'P 1'
#
loop_
_entity.id
_entity.type
_entity.pdbx_description
1 polymer ?
#
loop_
_entity_poly.entity_id
_entity_poly.type
_entity_poly.pdbx_seq_one_letter_code
_entity_poly.pdbx_strand_id
1 'polypeptide(L)' 'MRARTTSSPPPHPSTEWVRLHDRFYRRHELYSLDWKISLSEYMTAVAPNGGPIGMNEEIGH' A
#
# COMPACT_ATOMS: atom_id res chain seq x y z
N MET A 1 -29.69 17.98 23.79
CA MET A 1 -28.47 18.56 23.18
C MET A 1 -27.93 17.56 22.16
N ARG A 2 -27.78 17.90 20.87
CA ARG A 2 -27.24 16.99 19.84
C ARG A 2 -25.83 17.41 19.46
N ALA A 3 -24.90 16.45 19.46
CA ALA A 3 -23.51 16.65 19.08
C ALA A 3 -23.42 17.02 17.59
N ARG A 4 -22.70 18.11 17.30
CA ARG A 4 -22.41 18.57 15.95
C ARG A 4 -21.26 17.73 15.40
N THR A 5 -21.56 16.78 14.53
CA THR A 5 -20.53 16.04 13.80
C THR A 5 -19.88 16.99 12.79
N THR A 6 -18.68 17.46 13.08
CA THR A 6 -17.87 18.24 12.13
C THR A 6 -17.29 17.26 11.11
N SER A 7 -18.06 16.94 10.06
CA SER A 7 -17.50 16.24 8.90
C SER A 7 -16.56 17.20 8.18
N SER A 8 -15.27 16.84 8.07
CA SER A 8 -14.34 17.58 7.22
C SER A 8 -14.92 17.68 5.80
N PRO A 9 -14.81 18.84 5.12
CA PRO A 9 -15.16 18.91 3.71
C PRO A 9 -14.31 17.92 2.90
N PRO A 10 -14.87 17.32 1.84
CA PRO A 10 -14.12 16.44 0.96
C PRO A 10 -12.95 17.21 0.33
N PRO A 11 -11.79 16.57 0.13
CA PRO A 11 -10.62 17.22 -0.46
C PRO A 11 -10.97 17.75 -1.86
N HIS A 12 -10.45 18.94 -2.19
CA HIS A 12 -10.64 19.54 -3.51
C HIS A 12 -10.12 18.59 -4.59
N PRO A 13 -10.80 18.40 -5.73
CA PRO A 13 -10.43 17.41 -6.75
C PRO A 13 -9.02 17.61 -7.33
N SER A 14 -8.47 18.83 -7.25
CA SER A 14 -7.08 19.10 -7.65
C SER A 14 -6.02 18.59 -6.66
N THR A 15 -6.41 18.20 -5.45
CA THR A 15 -5.49 17.68 -4.41
C THR A 15 -4.85 16.36 -4.85
N GLU A 16 -5.52 15.60 -5.71
CA GLU A 16 -5.03 14.32 -6.23
C GLU A 16 -4.09 14.48 -7.43
N TRP A 17 -3.95 15.69 -7.96
CA TRP A 17 -3.12 15.97 -9.13
C TRP A 17 -1.73 16.41 -8.71
N VAL A 18 -0.72 15.64 -9.12
CA VAL A 18 0.69 15.93 -8.88
C VAL A 18 1.33 16.29 -10.21
N ARG A 19 2.05 17.41 -10.25
CA ARG A 19 2.83 17.81 -11.42
C ARG A 19 4.14 17.03 -11.44
N LEU A 20 4.40 16.32 -12.54
CA LEU A 20 5.67 15.69 -12.82
C LEU A 20 6.18 16.25 -14.16
N HIS A 21 7.22 17.08 -14.09
CA HIS A 21 7.77 17.84 -15.21
C HIS A 21 6.73 18.72 -15.93
N ASP A 22 6.42 18.38 -17.19
CA ASP A 22 5.50 19.07 -18.10
C ASP A 22 4.07 18.55 -18.04
N ARG A 23 3.79 17.51 -17.22
CA ARG A 23 2.50 16.82 -17.16
C ARG A 23 1.93 16.77 -15.75
N PHE A 24 0.60 16.68 -15.67
CA PHE A 24 -0.14 16.46 -14.44
C PHE A 24 -0.66 15.03 -14.39
N TYR A 25 -0.42 14.35 -13.28
CA TYR A 25 -0.84 12.98 -13.03
C TYR A 25 -1.83 12.94 -11.87
N ARG A 26 -2.88 12.13 -11.99
CA ARG A 26 -3.82 11.86 -10.91
C ARG A 26 -3.49 10.51 -10.30
N ARG A 27 -3.14 10.46 -9.01
CA ARG A 27 -2.91 9.18 -8.31
C ARG A 27 -4.25 8.62 -7.85
N HIS A 28 -4.79 7.66 -8.59
CA HIS A 28 -5.98 6.92 -8.19
C HIS A 28 -5.54 5.58 -7.59
N GLU A 29 -5.65 5.44 -6.28
CA GLU A 29 -5.40 4.17 -5.61
C GLU A 29 -6.58 3.23 -5.89
N LEU A 30 -6.44 2.38 -6.91
CA LEU A 30 -7.49 1.44 -7.32
C LEU A 30 -7.58 0.22 -6.39
N TYR A 31 -6.46 -0.12 -5.76
CA TYR A 31 -6.34 -1.24 -4.86
C TYR A 31 -5.49 -0.81 -3.67
N SER A 32 -6.10 -0.78 -2.48
CA SER A 32 -5.37 -0.77 -1.23
C SER A 32 -4.95 -2.21 -0.95
N LEU A 33 -3.65 -2.48 -0.99
CA LEU A 33 -3.13 -3.81 -0.69
C LEU A 33 -3.00 -3.93 0.84
N ASP A 34 -4.04 -4.47 1.48
CA ASP A 34 -4.07 -4.71 2.93
C ASP A 34 -3.30 -6.00 3.25
N TRP A 35 -1.97 -5.93 3.22
CA TRP A 35 -1.12 -7.03 3.70
C TRP A 35 -1.26 -7.12 5.22
N LYS A 36 -2.27 -7.84 5.70
CA LYS A 36 -2.33 -8.31 7.09
C LYS A 36 -1.36 -9.46 7.32
N ILE A 37 -0.16 -9.36 6.78
CA ILE A 37 0.89 -10.37 6.91
C ILE A 37 2.09 -9.66 7.52
N SER A 38 2.60 -10.22 8.62
CA SER A 38 3.81 -9.75 9.26
C SER A 38 5.00 -10.38 8.54
N LEU A 39 5.67 -9.61 7.67
CA LEU A 39 6.79 -10.15 6.87
C LEU A 39 7.96 -10.66 7.73
N SER A 40 8.04 -10.25 9.00
CA SER A 40 9.05 -10.74 9.94
C SER A 40 8.87 -12.19 10.36
N GLU A 41 7.70 -12.80 10.09
CA GLU A 41 7.40 -14.21 10.42
C GLU A 41 7.79 -15.19 9.30
N TYR A 42 8.32 -14.66 8.19
CA TYR A 42 8.57 -15.44 7.00
C TYR A 42 10.01 -15.27 6.51
N MET A 43 10.61 -16.39 6.09
CA MET A 43 11.91 -16.42 5.43
C MET A 43 11.73 -16.42 3.91
N THR A 44 12.61 -15.70 3.21
CA THR A 44 12.66 -15.72 1.74
C THR A 44 13.59 -16.84 1.28
N ALA A 45 13.09 -17.75 0.44
CA ALA A 45 13.86 -18.77 -0.23
C ALA A 45 14.06 -18.38 -1.72
N VAL A 46 15.29 -18.48 -2.21
CA VAL A 46 15.64 -18.13 -3.59
C VAL A 46 16.25 -19.34 -4.27
N ALA A 47 15.69 -19.74 -5.42
CA ALA A 47 16.28 -20.79 -6.23
C ALA A 47 17.56 -20.29 -6.94
N PRO A 48 18.57 -21.16 -7.15
CA PRO A 48 19.81 -20.78 -7.82
C PRO A 48 19.59 -20.16 -9.21
N ASN A 49 20.56 -19.37 -9.68
CA ASN A 49 20.61 -18.80 -11.03
C ASN A 49 19.43 -17.89 -11.40
N GLY A 50 18.89 -17.13 -10.44
CA GLY A 50 17.75 -16.24 -10.68
C GLY A 50 16.43 -16.99 -10.85
N GLY A 51 16.34 -18.19 -10.29
CA GLY A 51 15.11 -18.97 -10.26
C GLY A 51 14.05 -18.35 -9.33
N PRO A 52 12.91 -19.04 -9.15
CA PRO A 52 11.78 -18.53 -8.39
C PRO A 52 12.15 -18.09 -6.96
N ILE A 53 11.47 -17.04 -6.51
CA ILE A 53 11.52 -16.55 -5.13
C ILE A 53 10.23 -17.02 -4.43
N GLY A 54 10.39 -17.69 -3.30
CA GLY A 54 9.29 -18.19 -2.47
C GLY A 54 9.38 -17.65 -1.04
N MET A 55 8.25 -17.63 -0.34
CA MET A 55 8.15 -17.17 1.04
C MET A 55 7.65 -18.33 1.90
N ASN A 56 8.40 -18.69 2.92
CA ASN A 56 8.10 -19.83 3.81
C ASN A 56 7.94 -19.32 5.25
N GLU A 57 6.97 -19.87 5.97
CA GLU A 57 6.80 -19.63 7.40
C GLU A 57 7.99 -20.24 8.16
N GLU A 58 8.58 -19.48 9.09
CA GLU A 58 9.68 -19.97 9.92
C GLU A 58 9.13 -20.94 10.98
N ILE A 59 9.35 -22.24 10.81
CA ILE A 59 8.99 -23.24 11.82
C ILE A 59 10.02 -23.12 12.96
N GLY A 60 9.62 -22.46 14.05
CA GLY A 60 10.41 -22.36 15.27
C GLY A 60 10.81 -23.74 15.80
N HIS A 61 12.10 -23.87 16.13
CA HIS A 61 12.67 -25.02 16.84
C HIS A 61 12.39 -24.98 18.34
#